data_AF-D3AET2-F1
#
_entry.id   AF-D3AET2-F1
#
_cell.length_a   1.000
_cell.length_b   1.000
_cell.length_c   1.000
_cell.angle_alpha   90.00
_cell.angle_beta   90.00
_cell.angle_gamma   90.00
#
_symmetry.space_group_name_H-M   'P 1'
#
loop_
_entity.id
_entity.type
_entity.pdbx_description
1 polymer ?
#
loop_
_entity_poly.entity_id
_entity_poly.type
_entity_poly.pdbx_seq_one_letter_code
_entity_poly.pdbx_strand_id
1 'polypeptide(L)'
;MNIENKTRNLVLAAVFMAIIIIMAFTPFGYIPLGFMNATIIHVPVIIGAIILGPKYGGFLGLVFGITSLWKNTYMPNATSFVFSPFIKIGEYGGNFWSLVICLVPRILIGIVAYYVFRGIMKTLKANRARRSIALAAAAVAGSLTNTLLVMNLIYLCFGKEYGAAAKGLTEGIYTVILGIICLNGIPEAIVAGVLTVAVTQALFKAMKR
;
A
#
# COMPACT_ATOMS: atom_id res chain seq x y z
N MET A 1 -6.54 -11.33 29.99
CA MET A 1 -5.98 -11.13 28.63
C MET A 1 -4.91 -12.20 28.42
N ASN A 2 -5.21 -13.28 27.69
CA ASN A 2 -4.37 -14.49 27.66
C ASN A 2 -3.02 -14.24 26.95
N ILE A 3 -1.93 -14.65 27.60
CA ILE A 3 -0.55 -14.55 27.10
C ILE A 3 -0.38 -15.30 25.77
N GLU A 4 -1.06 -16.44 25.61
CA GLU A 4 -1.10 -17.24 24.38
C GLU A 4 -1.54 -16.44 23.14
N ASN A 5 -2.57 -15.61 23.27
CA ASN A 5 -3.06 -14.78 22.17
C ASN A 5 -2.08 -13.67 21.80
N LYS A 6 -1.31 -13.16 22.78
CA LYS A 6 -0.30 -12.13 22.55
C LYS A 6 0.89 -12.71 21.79
N THR A 7 1.37 -13.88 22.19
CA THR A 7 2.47 -14.59 21.49
C THR A 7 2.06 -14.98 20.07
N ARG A 8 0.84 -15.52 19.88
CA ARG A 8 0.33 -15.85 18.54
C ARG A 8 0.28 -14.63 17.62
N ASN A 9 -0.25 -13.50 18.11
CA ASN A 9 -0.35 -12.28 17.32
C ASN A 9 1.04 -11.70 16.98
N LEU A 10 2.00 -11.80 17.90
CA LEU A 10 3.38 -11.40 17.66
C LEU A 10 4.03 -12.26 16.56
N VAL A 11 3.88 -13.58 16.63
CA VAL A 11 4.42 -14.52 15.64
C VAL A 11 3.79 -14.27 14.26
N LEU A 12 2.47 -14.12 14.19
CA LEU A 12 1.80 -13.80 12.93
C LEU A 12 2.27 -12.46 12.36
N ALA A 13 2.45 -11.43 13.19
CA ALA A 13 3.01 -10.15 12.76
C ALA A 13 4.43 -10.31 12.20
N ALA A 14 5.27 -11.13 12.83
CA ALA A 14 6.63 -11.43 12.35
C ALA A 14 6.62 -12.17 11.01
N VAL A 15 5.69 -13.13 10.82
CA VAL A 15 5.53 -13.83 9.53
C VAL A 15 5.11 -12.87 8.44
N PHE A 16 4.10 -12.01 8.67
CA PHE A 16 3.70 -11.00 7.69
C PHE A 16 4.82 -10.01 7.40
N MET A 17 5.58 -9.59 8.41
CA MET A 17 6.78 -8.75 8.22
C MET A 17 7.80 -9.43 7.32
N ALA A 18 8.13 -10.70 7.58
CA ALA A 18 9.08 -11.46 6.78
C ALA A 18 8.62 -11.57 5.32
N ILE A 19 7.33 -11.85 5.09
CA ILE A 19 6.74 -11.88 3.74
C ILE A 19 6.87 -10.52 3.05
N ILE A 20 6.58 -9.42 3.74
CA ILE A 20 6.70 -8.05 3.20
C ILE A 20 8.14 -7.77 2.79
N ILE A 21 9.12 -8.12 3.63
CA ILE A 21 10.55 -7.94 3.33
C ILE A 21 10.93 -8.76 2.10
N ILE A 22 10.58 -10.05 2.05
CA ILE A 22 10.88 -10.91 0.91
C ILE A 22 10.25 -10.37 -0.38
N MET A 23 8.98 -9.94 -0.33
CA MET A 23 8.30 -9.35 -1.49
C MET A 23 8.90 -8.00 -1.91
N ALA A 24 9.43 -7.22 -0.98
CA ALA A 24 10.11 -5.97 -1.30
C ALA A 24 11.42 -6.22 -2.06
N PHE A 25 12.22 -7.18 -1.62
CA PHE A 25 13.51 -7.52 -2.23
C PHE A 25 13.41 -8.42 -3.47
N THR A 26 12.26 -9.07 -3.70
CA THR A 26 12.02 -9.87 -4.91
C THR A 26 11.24 -9.08 -5.96
N PRO A 27 11.33 -9.46 -7.25
CA PRO A 27 10.46 -8.91 -8.29
C PRO A 27 8.97 -9.27 -8.08
N PHE A 28 8.64 -10.25 -7.22
CA PHE A 28 7.27 -10.63 -6.92
C PHE A 28 6.43 -9.56 -6.20
N GLY A 29 7.07 -8.55 -5.61
CA GLY A 29 6.34 -7.41 -5.00
C GLY A 29 5.69 -6.47 -6.01
N TYR A 30 6.04 -6.59 -7.30
CA TYR A 30 5.61 -5.68 -8.35
C TYR A 30 5.30 -6.46 -9.64
N ILE A 31 4.07 -6.43 -10.14
CA ILE A 31 3.78 -6.96 -11.49
C ILE A 31 4.11 -5.88 -12.52
N PRO A 32 5.09 -6.09 -13.41
CA PRO A 32 5.34 -5.18 -14.52
C PRO A 32 4.22 -5.32 -15.55
N LEU A 33 3.17 -4.52 -15.42
CA LEU A 33 2.11 -4.42 -16.41
C LEU A 33 2.59 -3.53 -17.55
N GLY A 34 3.53 -3.99 -18.38
CA GLY A 34 3.99 -3.43 -19.68
C GLY A 34 4.27 -1.92 -19.77
N PHE A 35 3.26 -1.11 -19.47
CA PHE A 35 3.26 0.33 -19.29
C PHE A 35 3.74 0.79 -17.89
N MET A 36 3.60 -0.01 -16.81
CA MET A 36 4.01 0.37 -15.42
C MET A 36 4.06 -0.80 -14.41
N ASN A 37 4.70 -0.59 -13.24
CA ASN A 37 4.83 -1.57 -12.16
C ASN A 37 3.67 -1.47 -11.14
N ALA A 38 2.77 -2.45 -11.11
CA ALA A 38 1.68 -2.54 -10.12
C ALA A 38 2.20 -3.17 -8.81
N THR A 39 1.97 -2.51 -7.68
CA THR A 39 2.43 -2.95 -6.35
C THR A 39 1.52 -4.03 -5.76
N ILE A 40 2.10 -5.08 -5.14
CA ILE A 40 1.33 -6.14 -4.44
C ILE A 40 1.70 -6.19 -2.95
N ILE A 41 2.77 -5.53 -2.53
CA ILE A 41 3.29 -5.59 -1.15
C ILE A 41 2.26 -5.07 -0.13
N HIS A 42 1.31 -4.24 -0.56
CA HIS A 42 0.21 -3.79 0.30
C HIS A 42 -0.81 -4.90 0.62
N VAL A 43 -0.86 -6.01 -0.14
CA VAL A 43 -1.78 -7.14 0.13
C VAL A 43 -1.47 -7.83 1.47
N PRO A 44 -0.23 -8.29 1.76
CA PRO A 44 0.13 -8.80 3.09
C PRO A 44 -0.16 -7.81 4.23
N VAL A 45 0.03 -6.50 4.01
CA VAL A 45 -0.28 -5.46 5.00
C VAL A 45 -1.78 -5.41 5.30
N ILE A 46 -2.61 -5.47 4.27
CA ILE A 46 -4.08 -5.47 4.39
C ILE A 46 -4.57 -6.73 5.11
N ILE A 47 -4.05 -7.90 4.73
CA ILE A 47 -4.40 -9.17 5.38
C ILE A 47 -3.99 -9.16 6.85
N GLY A 48 -2.75 -8.74 7.14
CA GLY A 48 -2.24 -8.59 8.50
C GLY A 48 -3.08 -7.61 9.33
N ALA A 49 -3.50 -6.49 8.74
CA ALA A 49 -4.38 -5.52 9.39
C ALA A 49 -5.76 -6.11 9.73
N ILE A 50 -6.36 -6.87 8.81
CA ILE A 50 -7.68 -7.49 8.99
C ILE A 50 -7.66 -8.56 10.09
N ILE A 51 -6.56 -9.33 10.19
CA ILE A 51 -6.43 -10.45 11.14
C ILE A 51 -5.97 -9.99 12.52
N LEU A 52 -4.94 -9.14 12.57
CA LEU A 52 -4.28 -8.74 13.83
C LEU A 52 -4.83 -7.41 14.38
N GLY A 53 -5.49 -6.62 13.54
CA GLY A 53 -6.07 -5.34 13.89
C GLY A 53 -5.26 -4.12 13.40
N PRO A 54 -5.76 -2.91 13.66
CA PRO A 54 -5.25 -1.68 13.05
C PRO A 54 -3.85 -1.30 13.55
N LYS A 55 -3.51 -1.66 14.80
CA LYS A 55 -2.18 -1.41 15.38
C LYS A 55 -1.08 -2.18 14.62
N TYR A 56 -1.32 -3.46 14.38
CA TYR A 56 -0.40 -4.30 13.61
C TYR A 56 -0.45 -3.96 12.12
N GLY A 57 -1.62 -3.59 11.58
CA GLY A 57 -1.75 -3.08 10.21
C GLY A 57 -0.91 -1.83 9.95
N GLY A 58 -0.94 -0.86 10.87
CA GLY A 58 -0.11 0.34 10.79
C GLY A 58 1.39 0.02 10.90
N PHE A 59 1.76 -0.91 11.79
CA PHE A 59 3.16 -1.36 11.92
C PHE A 59 3.67 -2.09 10.66
N LEU A 60 2.90 -3.01 10.10
CA LEU A 60 3.23 -3.67 8.84
C LEU A 60 3.31 -2.67 7.67
N GLY A 61 2.43 -1.66 7.67
CA GLY A 61 2.50 -0.53 6.74
C GLY A 61 3.78 0.30 6.90
N LEU A 62 4.23 0.53 8.13
CA LEU A 62 5.50 1.21 8.39
C LEU A 62 6.68 0.40 7.83
N VAL A 63 6.73 -0.92 8.07
CA VAL A 63 7.77 -1.80 7.51
C VAL A 63 7.74 -1.74 5.98
N PHE A 64 6.56 -1.77 5.36
CA PHE A 64 6.43 -1.61 3.92
C PHE A 64 6.96 -0.24 3.44
N GLY A 65 6.70 0.84 4.18
CA GLY A 65 7.25 2.15 3.89
C GLY A 65 8.78 2.18 3.97
N ILE A 66 9.39 1.62 5.02
CA ILE A 66 10.86 1.56 5.16
C ILE A 66 11.50 0.73 4.05
N THR A 67 10.95 -0.45 3.76
CA THR A 67 11.46 -1.31 2.68
C THR A 67 11.32 -0.64 1.31
N SER A 68 10.25 0.14 1.09
CA SER A 68 10.06 0.95 -0.12
C SER A 68 11.11 2.07 -0.22
N LEU A 69 11.42 2.78 0.87
CA LEU A 69 12.50 3.79 0.91
C LEU A 69 13.86 3.17 0.53
N TRP A 70 14.17 2.01 1.12
CA TRP A 70 15.41 1.29 0.84
C TRP A 70 15.49 0.91 -0.64
N LYS A 71 14.49 0.18 -1.15
CA LYS A 71 14.48 -0.27 -2.55
C LYS A 71 14.60 0.89 -3.52
N ASN A 72 13.88 1.98 -3.26
CA ASN A 72 13.88 3.16 -4.12
C ASN A 72 15.19 3.96 -4.07
N THR A 73 16.01 3.76 -3.03
CA THR A 73 17.36 4.33 -2.91
C THR A 73 18.40 3.52 -3.70
N TYR A 74 18.24 2.19 -3.79
CA TYR A 74 19.20 1.31 -4.46
C TYR A 74 18.80 0.90 -5.89
N MET A 75 17.53 1.05 -6.28
CA MET A 75 17.00 0.76 -7.63
C MET A 75 16.22 1.98 -8.16
N PRO A 76 16.90 3.03 -8.66
CA PRO A 76 16.25 4.25 -9.10
C PRO A 76 15.37 4.02 -10.35
N ASN A 77 14.09 4.34 -10.22
CA ASN A 77 13.11 4.53 -11.29
C ASN A 77 12.87 6.04 -11.53
N ALA A 78 12.20 6.37 -12.64
CA ALA A 78 11.92 7.76 -13.03
C ALA A 78 11.15 8.58 -11.98
N THR A 79 10.44 7.97 -11.02
CA THR A 79 9.69 8.62 -9.93
C THR A 79 10.40 8.54 -8.56
N SER A 80 11.63 8.01 -8.52
CA SER A 80 12.34 7.75 -7.27
C SER A 80 12.71 8.99 -6.48
N PHE A 81 12.79 10.16 -7.12
CA PHE A 81 12.99 11.45 -6.44
C PHE A 81 11.87 11.79 -5.44
N VAL A 82 10.65 11.32 -5.71
CA VAL A 82 9.48 11.55 -4.85
C VAL A 82 9.45 10.61 -3.64
N PHE A 83 9.99 9.41 -3.79
CA PHE A 83 9.90 8.35 -2.79
C PHE A 83 11.20 8.10 -2.04
N SER A 84 12.29 8.82 -2.31
CA SER A 84 13.51 8.76 -1.50
C SER A 84 14.10 10.17 -1.37
N PRO A 85 14.35 10.65 -0.13
CA PRO A 85 15.06 11.91 0.07
C PRO A 85 16.55 11.84 -0.35
N PHE A 86 17.06 10.63 -0.58
CA PHE A 86 18.49 10.38 -0.84
C PHE A 86 18.87 10.43 -2.32
N ILE A 87 17.91 10.53 -3.24
CA ILE A 87 18.19 10.63 -4.68
C ILE A 87 17.87 12.04 -5.17
N LYS A 88 18.92 12.73 -5.63
CA LYS A 88 18.81 13.96 -6.42
C LYS A 88 18.66 13.57 -7.89
N ILE A 89 17.62 14.06 -8.57
CA ILE A 89 17.54 14.02 -10.03
C ILE A 89 17.61 15.49 -10.48
N GLY A 90 18.80 15.94 -10.90
CA GLY A 90 19.08 17.34 -11.26
C GLY A 90 19.39 18.24 -10.04
N GLU A 91 18.91 19.50 -10.08
CA GLU A 91 19.14 20.52 -9.02
C GLU A 91 18.21 20.39 -7.80
N TYR A 92 17.22 19.50 -7.84
CA TYR A 92 16.19 19.38 -6.81
C TYR A 92 16.43 18.14 -5.94
N GLY A 93 16.79 18.38 -4.68
CA GLY A 93 17.09 17.34 -3.70
C GLY A 93 15.84 16.91 -2.95
N GLY A 94 15.69 15.59 -2.80
CA GLY A 94 14.57 15.03 -2.05
C GLY A 94 14.47 15.61 -0.63
N ASN A 95 13.30 16.18 -0.33
CA ASN A 95 13.05 16.90 0.90
C ASN A 95 12.56 15.94 2.01
N PHE A 96 12.54 16.40 3.28
CA PHE A 96 11.98 15.61 4.41
C PHE A 96 10.55 15.11 4.13
N TRP A 97 9.83 15.83 3.26
CA TRP A 97 8.52 15.46 2.74
C TRP A 97 8.53 14.11 2.01
N SER A 98 9.53 13.74 1.21
CA SER A 98 9.56 12.43 0.50
C SER A 98 9.46 11.24 1.46
N LEU A 99 10.01 11.39 2.67
CA LEU A 99 9.92 10.38 3.72
C LEU A 99 8.48 10.26 4.25
N VAL A 100 7.80 11.41 4.43
CA VAL A 100 6.39 11.49 4.81
C VAL A 100 5.50 10.87 3.73
N ILE A 101 5.74 11.18 2.45
CA ILE A 101 4.99 10.61 1.32
C ILE A 101 5.17 9.09 1.23
N CYS A 102 6.35 8.58 1.56
CA CYS A 102 6.59 7.14 1.54
C CYS A 102 5.96 6.42 2.74
N LEU A 103 6.02 7.00 3.94
CA LEU A 103 5.58 6.33 5.16
C LEU A 103 4.08 6.51 5.47
N VAL A 104 3.55 7.73 5.32
CA VAL A 104 2.19 8.07 5.77
C VAL A 104 1.11 7.28 5.02
N PRO A 105 1.07 7.26 3.68
CA PRO A 105 0.08 6.46 2.95
C PRO A 105 0.19 4.97 3.30
N ARG A 106 1.40 4.47 3.54
CA ARG A 106 1.67 3.05 3.77
C ARG A 106 1.13 2.58 5.12
N ILE A 107 1.28 3.41 6.15
CA ILE A 107 0.68 3.18 7.47
C ILE A 107 -0.86 3.27 7.37
N LEU A 108 -1.36 4.26 6.62
CA LEU A 108 -2.80 4.50 6.49
C LEU A 108 -3.55 3.40 5.75
N ILE A 109 -2.94 2.74 4.75
CA ILE A 109 -3.55 1.58 4.06
C ILE A 109 -4.01 0.52 5.07
N GLY A 110 -3.14 0.13 6.02
CA GLY A 110 -3.47 -0.90 7.00
C GLY A 110 -4.60 -0.47 7.93
N ILE A 111 -4.61 0.80 8.34
CA ILE A 111 -5.64 1.36 9.22
C ILE A 111 -6.99 1.45 8.49
N VAL A 112 -7.00 2.01 7.28
CA VAL A 112 -8.22 2.18 6.48
C VAL A 112 -8.80 0.83 6.09
N ALA A 113 -7.98 -0.12 5.64
CA ALA A 113 -8.45 -1.45 5.28
C ALA A 113 -9.14 -2.15 6.46
N TYR A 114 -8.60 -2.03 7.68
CA TYR A 114 -9.24 -2.57 8.87
C TYR A 114 -10.59 -1.93 9.18
N TYR A 115 -10.67 -0.59 9.14
CA TYR A 115 -11.93 0.12 9.44
C TYR A 115 -13.00 -0.13 8.38
N VAL A 116 -12.63 -0.17 7.10
CA VAL A 116 -13.53 -0.52 6.00
C VAL A 116 -14.04 -1.95 6.15
N PHE A 117 -13.14 -2.90 6.41
CA PHE A 117 -13.52 -4.29 6.68
C PHE A 117 -14.52 -4.38 7.85
N ARG A 118 -14.20 -3.73 8.98
CA ARG A 118 -15.05 -3.76 10.19
C ARG A 118 -16.38 -3.04 9.98
N GLY A 119 -16.41 -1.95 9.21
CA GLY A 119 -17.62 -1.20 8.87
C GLY A 119 -18.59 -2.05 8.04
N ILE A 120 -18.10 -2.69 6.98
CA ILE A 120 -18.90 -3.59 6.12
C ILE A 120 -19.34 -4.85 6.88
N MET A 121 -18.46 -5.36 7.75
CA MET A 121 -18.75 -6.43 8.70
C MET A 121 -19.67 -6.02 9.87
N LYS A 122 -20.12 -4.75 9.95
CA LYS A 122 -21.20 -4.33 10.84
C LYS A 122 -22.50 -4.05 10.07
N THR A 123 -22.42 -3.50 8.86
CA THR A 123 -23.60 -3.05 8.10
C THR A 123 -24.28 -4.16 7.29
N LEU A 124 -23.54 -5.11 6.72
CA LEU A 124 -24.17 -6.15 5.89
C LEU A 124 -24.86 -7.24 6.74
N LYS A 125 -25.95 -7.85 6.27
CA LYS A 125 -26.52 -9.05 6.93
C LYS A 125 -25.57 -10.24 6.87
N ALA A 126 -25.64 -11.14 7.86
CA ALA A 126 -24.78 -12.31 7.95
C ALA A 126 -25.04 -13.28 6.79
N ASN A 127 -24.26 -13.13 5.72
CA ASN A 127 -24.30 -13.99 4.54
C ASN A 127 -22.90 -14.55 4.23
N ARG A 128 -22.82 -15.71 3.58
CA ARG A 128 -21.54 -16.38 3.24
C ARG A 128 -20.68 -15.50 2.32
N ALA A 129 -21.31 -14.69 1.47
CA ALA A 129 -20.64 -13.73 0.59
C ALA A 129 -20.20 -12.43 1.29
N ARG A 130 -20.74 -12.11 2.48
CA ARG A 130 -20.43 -10.88 3.24
C ARG A 130 -18.93 -10.73 3.46
N ARG A 131 -18.27 -11.83 3.82
CA ARG A 131 -16.85 -11.84 4.17
C ARG A 131 -16.00 -11.55 2.93
N SER A 132 -16.31 -12.17 1.80
CA SER A 132 -15.63 -11.92 0.52
C SER A 132 -15.79 -10.47 0.08
N ILE A 133 -17.00 -9.92 0.17
CA ILE A 133 -17.30 -8.53 -0.19
C ILE A 133 -16.55 -7.56 0.73
N ALA A 134 -16.53 -7.81 2.04
CA ALA A 134 -15.80 -6.99 3.00
C ALA A 134 -14.28 -7.01 2.76
N LEU A 135 -13.72 -8.17 2.40
CA LEU A 135 -12.30 -8.31 2.06
C LEU A 135 -11.96 -7.58 0.75
N ALA A 136 -12.78 -7.75 -0.29
CA ALA A 136 -12.59 -7.07 -1.56
C ALA A 136 -12.68 -5.54 -1.40
N ALA A 137 -13.69 -5.05 -0.68
CA ALA A 137 -13.86 -3.62 -0.44
C ALA A 137 -12.73 -3.05 0.43
N ALA A 138 -12.24 -3.78 1.43
CA ALA A 138 -11.08 -3.36 2.23
C ALA A 138 -9.80 -3.28 1.38
N ALA A 139 -9.60 -4.22 0.45
CA ALA A 139 -8.47 -4.22 -0.47
C ALA A 139 -8.53 -3.06 -1.47
N VAL A 140 -9.70 -2.84 -2.08
CA VAL A 140 -9.93 -1.71 -3.00
C VAL A 140 -9.76 -0.38 -2.27
N ALA A 141 -10.35 -0.22 -1.10
CA ALA A 141 -10.20 1.00 -0.30
C ALA A 141 -8.75 1.24 0.14
N GLY A 142 -8.03 0.17 0.52
CA GLY A 142 -6.61 0.23 0.85
C GLY A 142 -5.77 0.68 -0.35
N SER A 143 -5.98 0.08 -1.52
CA SER A 143 -5.27 0.45 -2.76
C SER A 143 -5.56 1.89 -3.16
N LEU A 144 -6.84 2.30 -3.19
CA LEU A 144 -7.23 3.67 -3.53
C LEU A 144 -6.67 4.69 -2.53
N THR A 145 -6.65 4.35 -1.23
CA THR A 145 -6.03 5.21 -0.21
C THR A 145 -4.55 5.38 -0.50
N ASN A 146 -3.83 4.34 -0.94
CA ASN A 146 -2.44 4.49 -1.33
C ASN A 146 -2.31 5.47 -2.51
N THR A 147 -3.00 5.19 -3.61
CA THR A 147 -2.85 5.94 -4.85
C THR A 147 -3.27 7.41 -4.68
N LEU A 148 -4.43 7.67 -4.08
CA LEU A 148 -4.93 9.03 -3.87
C LEU A 148 -4.06 9.82 -2.90
N LEU A 149 -3.65 9.21 -1.79
CA LEU A 149 -2.96 9.92 -0.72
C LEU A 149 -1.50 10.19 -1.09
N VAL A 150 -0.85 9.24 -1.77
CA VAL A 150 0.45 9.46 -2.41
C VAL A 150 0.37 10.61 -3.39
N MET A 151 -0.58 10.60 -4.32
CA MET A 151 -0.66 11.60 -5.38
C MET A 151 -1.03 13.00 -4.87
N ASN A 152 -1.93 13.11 -3.90
CA ASN A 152 -2.25 14.39 -3.27
C ASN A 152 -1.04 14.97 -2.52
N LEU A 153 -0.27 14.13 -1.81
CA LEU A 153 0.96 14.55 -1.15
C LEU A 153 2.03 15.00 -2.16
N ILE A 154 2.13 14.33 -3.32
CA ILE A 154 3.03 14.74 -4.41
C ILE A 154 2.63 16.11 -4.95
N TYR A 155 1.34 16.33 -5.19
CA TYR A 155 0.85 17.62 -5.65
C TYR A 155 1.16 18.75 -4.67
N LEU A 156 0.91 18.53 -3.37
CA LEU A 156 1.12 19.54 -2.33
C LEU A 156 2.60 19.83 -2.05
N CYS A 157 3.45 18.81 -2.05
CA CYS A 157 4.85 18.95 -1.60
C CYS A 157 5.84 19.11 -2.76
N PHE A 158 5.53 18.56 -3.93
CA PHE A 158 6.42 18.46 -5.09
C PHE A 158 5.80 18.99 -6.39
N GLY A 159 4.63 19.65 -6.34
CA GLY A 159 3.93 20.12 -7.54
C GLY A 159 4.78 20.99 -8.47
N LYS A 160 5.66 21.83 -7.93
CA LYS A 160 6.57 22.68 -8.72
C LYS A 160 7.72 21.90 -9.39
N GLU A 161 8.28 20.90 -8.70
CA GLU A 161 9.40 20.08 -9.22
C GLU A 161 8.91 19.00 -10.20
N TYR A 162 7.73 18.43 -9.96
CA TYR A 162 7.08 17.47 -10.86
C TYR A 162 6.65 18.14 -12.18
N GLY A 163 6.19 19.40 -12.12
CA GLY A 163 5.86 20.21 -13.30
C GLY A 163 7.05 20.57 -14.18
N ALA A 164 8.23 20.79 -13.57
CA ALA A 164 9.47 21.04 -14.30
C ALA A 164 10.01 19.76 -14.98
N ALA A 165 9.95 18.61 -14.30
CA ALA A 165 10.35 17.31 -14.85
C ALA A 165 9.39 16.81 -15.96
N ALA A 166 8.10 17.14 -15.88
CA ALA A 166 7.08 16.75 -16.84
C ALA A 166 6.97 17.70 -18.06
N LYS A 167 8.10 18.21 -18.57
CA LYS A 167 8.20 19.05 -19.78
C LYS A 167 7.36 20.35 -19.76
N GLY A 168 7.51 21.18 -18.72
CA GLY A 168 7.08 22.59 -18.80
C GLY A 168 5.57 22.86 -18.89
N LEU A 169 4.73 21.87 -18.57
CA LEU A 169 3.27 22.02 -18.50
C LEU A 169 2.84 22.35 -17.08
N THR A 170 3.10 23.57 -16.62
CA THR A 170 2.61 24.10 -15.34
C THR A 170 1.08 24.09 -15.21
N GLU A 171 0.34 23.96 -16.33
CA GLU A 171 -1.13 23.97 -16.35
C GLU A 171 -1.80 22.58 -16.38
N GLY A 172 -1.03 21.47 -16.40
CA GLY A 172 -1.57 20.11 -16.58
C GLY A 172 -1.10 19.05 -15.58
N ILE A 173 -0.39 19.45 -14.53
CA ILE A 173 0.21 18.49 -13.58
C ILE A 173 -0.85 17.61 -12.94
N TYR A 174 -2.01 18.18 -12.59
CA TYR A 174 -3.11 17.43 -12.00
C TYR A 174 -3.73 16.42 -12.97
N THR A 175 -3.85 16.73 -14.27
CA THR A 175 -4.41 15.80 -15.26
C THR A 175 -3.44 14.65 -15.57
N VAL A 176 -2.13 14.90 -15.58
CA VAL A 176 -1.12 13.83 -15.70
C VAL A 176 -1.13 12.93 -14.47
N ILE A 177 -1.15 13.51 -13.26
CA ILE A 177 -1.27 12.79 -11.99
C ILE A 177 -2.56 11.96 -11.98
N LEU A 178 -3.70 12.55 -12.35
CA LEU A 178 -4.99 11.85 -12.44
C LEU A 178 -4.95 10.71 -13.47
N GLY A 179 -4.28 10.90 -14.60
CA GLY A 179 -4.03 9.85 -15.58
C GLY A 179 -3.26 8.67 -14.98
N ILE A 180 -2.18 8.95 -14.23
CA ILE A 180 -1.39 7.92 -13.55
C ILE A 180 -2.20 7.23 -12.44
N ILE A 181 -3.04 7.97 -11.70
CA ILE A 181 -3.97 7.39 -10.70
C ILE A 181 -4.92 6.41 -11.36
N CYS A 182 -5.54 6.79 -12.48
CA CYS A 182 -6.49 5.92 -13.17
C CYS A 182 -5.80 4.71 -13.79
N LEU A 183 -4.63 4.89 -14.40
CA LEU A 183 -3.90 3.82 -15.08
C LEU A 183 -3.33 2.78 -14.09
N ASN A 184 -2.88 3.21 -12.90
CA ASN A 184 -2.32 2.32 -11.87
C ASN A 184 -3.36 1.84 -10.87
N GLY A 185 -4.15 2.76 -10.35
CA GLY A 185 -5.04 2.50 -9.23
C GLY A 185 -6.12 1.48 -9.57
N ILE A 186 -6.59 1.44 -10.83
CA ILE A 186 -7.61 0.47 -11.26
C ILE A 186 -7.03 -0.96 -11.32
N PRO A 187 -5.94 -1.25 -12.06
CA PRO A 187 -5.33 -2.58 -12.04
C PRO A 187 -4.86 -3.01 -10.65
N GLU A 188 -4.23 -2.12 -9.88
CA GLU A 188 -3.79 -2.43 -8.51
C GLU A 188 -4.97 -2.80 -7.62
N ALA A 189 -6.07 -2.04 -7.65
CA ALA A 189 -7.24 -2.32 -6.83
C ALA A 189 -7.91 -3.66 -7.20
N ILE A 190 -7.95 -4.01 -8.49
CA ILE A 190 -8.51 -5.29 -8.95
C ILE A 190 -7.64 -6.45 -8.47
N VAL A 191 -6.34 -6.39 -8.72
CA VAL A 191 -5.39 -7.45 -8.33
C VAL A 191 -5.36 -7.60 -6.80
N ALA A 192 -5.31 -6.49 -6.07
CA ALA A 192 -5.35 -6.47 -4.61
C ALA A 192 -6.66 -7.07 -4.08
N GLY A 193 -7.80 -6.73 -4.69
CA GLY A 193 -9.11 -7.28 -4.34
C GLY A 193 -9.15 -8.79 -4.46
N VAL A 194 -8.76 -9.32 -5.63
CA VAL A 194 -8.78 -10.75 -5.91
C VAL A 194 -7.82 -11.50 -4.98
N LEU A 195 -6.57 -11.05 -4.87
CA LEU A 195 -5.56 -11.71 -4.04
C LEU A 195 -5.92 -11.66 -2.55
N THR A 196 -6.38 -10.52 -2.04
CA THR A 196 -6.76 -10.38 -0.63
C THR A 196 -7.90 -11.33 -0.30
N VAL A 197 -8.92 -11.44 -1.16
CA VAL A 197 -10.04 -12.37 -0.96
C VAL A 197 -9.54 -13.82 -0.97
N ALA A 198 -8.77 -14.22 -1.98
CA ALA A 198 -8.30 -15.59 -2.14
C ALA A 198 -7.42 -16.03 -0.96
N VAL A 199 -6.40 -15.22 -0.63
CA VAL A 199 -5.44 -15.54 0.43
C VAL A 199 -6.09 -15.50 1.80
N THR A 200 -6.92 -14.49 2.09
CA THR A 200 -7.54 -14.37 3.41
C THR A 200 -8.56 -15.47 3.67
N GLN A 201 -9.31 -15.91 2.64
CA GLN A 201 -10.21 -17.06 2.79
C GLN A 201 -9.44 -18.36 3.05
N ALA A 202 -8.36 -18.60 2.29
CA ALA A 202 -7.50 -19.76 2.50
C ALA A 202 -6.91 -19.76 3.92
N LEU A 203 -6.42 -18.61 4.38
CA LEU A 203 -5.86 -18.44 5.71
C LEU A 203 -6.92 -18.65 6.82
N PHE A 204 -8.13 -18.14 6.64
CA PHE A 204 -9.22 -18.41 7.59
C PHE A 204 -9.64 -19.88 7.64
N LYS A 205 -9.55 -20.61 6.52
CA LYS A 205 -9.79 -22.05 6.50
C LYS A 205 -8.67 -22.82 7.22
N ALA A 206 -7.42 -22.38 7.04
CA ALA A 206 -6.26 -22.97 7.71
C ALA A 206 -6.26 -22.71 9.23
N MET A 207 -6.61 -21.50 9.67
CA MET A 207 -6.67 -21.13 11.10
C MET A 207 -7.85 -21.74 11.87
N LYS A 208 -8.84 -22.33 11.18
CA LYS A 208 -10.00 -22.97 11.81
C LYS A 208 -9.82 -24.47 12.02
N ARG A 209 -8.72 -25.03 11.50
CA ARG A 209 -8.20 -26.36 11.87
C ARG A 209 -7.33 -26.21 13.10
#